data_AF-A0A1G4XI20-F1
#
_entry.id   AF-A0A1G4XI20-F1
#
_cell.length_a   1.000
_cell.length_b   1.000
_cell.length_c   1.000
_cell.angle_alpha   90.00
_cell.angle_beta   90.00
_cell.angle_gamma   90.00
#
_symmetry.space_group_name_H-M   'P 1'
#
loop_
_entity.id
_entity.type
_entity.pdbx_description
1 polymer ?
#
loop_
_entity_poly.entity_id
_entity_poly.type
_entity_poly.pdbx_seq_one_letter_code
_entity_poly.pdbx_strand_id
1 'polypeptide(L)'
;MPDLPYEDIQGFILRTYAMPILRVIALKIEQAEPARQVLGGLVDGSNGSAGTADVAPKLATATDWTVKPQYCLNVGLTYAGLAALGLPACSLASFPEEFVAGAVARAERVGDTGESSPEHWKDPFASPDLHILLFLFAQTEDVLAQVTAQLRATYSHGAMSELSVHEARSLPESKAHFGYRDGFAQPSIDGGLPSAMPDVLPKAPAGEFLLGYPSQYADFTYPVPVPAALGQNGSFAAFRILAQDCHGFEQFLADAARQTGLDPELIAAKLCGRWRNGVPLSLSPHSADEQIPMEQRNSFDYVPSGSVPDAFDDARGYRCPLGSHIRRMNPRSSVVAGNGGLKHRIIRRGLPYGPAYDPANPDDGIERGLLGLFIGVSLKDQFEFLMSDWSNKGSFAPGLRNTKDPVIGNNSASGATFLVPMENQKHPVELTGLSRFVTCRGAAYCFLPSATALRYISALPDVPLS
;
A
#
# COMPACT_ATOMS: atom_id res chain seq x y z
N MET A 1 -7.02 26.21 1.07
CA MET A 1 -6.50 24.90 0.62
C MET A 1 -5.03 25.10 0.26
N PRO A 2 -4.13 24.17 0.58
CA PRO A 2 -2.72 24.30 0.21
C PRO A 2 -2.58 24.25 -1.31
N ASP A 3 -1.71 25.09 -1.86
CA ASP A 3 -1.28 25.03 -3.25
C ASP A 3 -0.11 24.04 -3.31
N LEU A 4 -0.34 22.85 -3.89
CA LEU A 4 0.65 21.77 -3.90
C LEU A 4 1.48 21.85 -5.20
N PRO A 5 2.84 21.81 -5.12
CA PRO A 5 3.71 21.85 -6.28
C PRO A 5 3.69 20.49 -7.00
N TYR A 6 2.70 20.29 -7.86
CA TYR A 6 2.45 19.00 -8.51
C TYR A 6 3.62 18.49 -9.35
N GLU A 7 4.42 19.37 -9.93
CA GLU A 7 5.66 19.04 -10.65
C GLU A 7 6.80 18.56 -9.75
N ASP A 8 6.71 18.79 -8.44
CA ASP A 8 7.72 18.37 -7.48
C ASP A 8 7.37 17.04 -6.80
N ILE A 9 6.08 16.69 -6.74
CA ILE A 9 5.58 15.53 -6.02
C ILE A 9 5.53 14.30 -6.94
N GLN A 10 6.06 13.15 -6.49
CA GLN A 10 5.91 11.89 -7.21
C GLN A 10 4.44 11.52 -7.40
N GLY A 11 4.05 11.26 -8.65
CA GLY A 11 2.65 11.30 -9.07
C GLY A 11 1.78 10.25 -8.38
N PHE A 12 2.31 9.07 -8.07
CA PHE A 12 1.53 8.01 -7.43
C PHE A 12 1.07 8.33 -6.00
N ILE A 13 1.64 9.35 -5.35
CA ILE A 13 1.18 9.84 -4.05
C ILE A 13 -0.20 10.47 -4.24
N LEU A 14 -0.35 11.39 -5.21
CA LEU A 14 -1.59 12.15 -5.40
C LEU A 14 -2.53 11.59 -6.49
N ARG A 15 -2.05 10.69 -7.35
CA ARG A 15 -2.79 10.17 -8.52
C ARG A 15 -2.78 8.64 -8.54
N THR A 16 -3.92 8.04 -8.86
CA THR A 16 -3.93 6.65 -9.35
C THR A 16 -3.65 6.65 -10.84
N TYR A 17 -2.63 5.93 -11.28
CA TYR A 17 -2.33 5.85 -12.72
C TYR A 17 -3.32 4.98 -13.49
N ALA A 18 -4.05 4.08 -12.82
CA ALA A 18 -4.96 3.13 -13.45
C ALA A 18 -4.30 2.42 -14.66
N MET A 19 -3.08 1.93 -14.47
CA MET A 19 -2.31 1.19 -15.49
C MET A 19 -2.34 -0.32 -15.16
N PRO A 20 -2.46 -1.20 -16.16
CA PRO A 20 -2.65 -2.63 -15.95
C PRO A 20 -1.38 -3.39 -15.61
N ILE A 21 -0.21 -2.74 -15.65
CA ILE A 21 1.09 -3.38 -15.48
C ILE A 21 1.94 -2.60 -14.49
N LEU A 22 2.58 -3.32 -13.56
CA LEU A 22 3.59 -2.80 -12.65
C LEU A 22 4.82 -3.71 -12.70
N ARG A 23 6.00 -3.11 -12.89
CA ARG A 23 7.30 -3.74 -12.65
C ARG A 23 8.01 -3.00 -11.53
N VAL A 24 8.49 -3.75 -10.56
CA VAL A 24 9.32 -3.26 -9.46
C VAL A 24 10.73 -3.78 -9.67
N ILE A 25 11.69 -2.87 -9.81
CA ILE A 25 13.11 -3.21 -9.98
C ILE A 25 13.84 -2.86 -8.69
N ALA A 26 14.42 -3.88 -8.05
CA ALA A 26 15.26 -3.71 -6.87
C ALA A 26 16.71 -3.52 -7.30
N LEU A 27 17.34 -2.44 -6.82
CA LEU A 27 18.71 -2.09 -7.19
C LEU A 27 19.60 -1.94 -5.95
N LYS A 28 20.87 -2.31 -6.13
CA LYS A 28 21.98 -1.95 -5.25
C LYS A 28 22.77 -0.83 -5.88
N ILE A 29 23.26 0.09 -5.06
CA ILE A 29 24.21 1.14 -5.48
C ILE A 29 25.61 0.58 -5.36
N GLU A 30 26.36 0.60 -6.45
CA GLU A 30 27.77 0.18 -6.50
C GLU A 30 28.70 1.39 -6.37
N GLN A 31 28.31 2.53 -6.96
CA GLN A 31 29.06 3.77 -6.90
C GLN A 31 28.13 4.96 -6.65
N ALA A 32 28.39 5.69 -5.57
CA ALA A 32 27.53 6.76 -5.09
C ALA A 32 27.35 7.88 -6.13
N GLU A 33 28.45 8.45 -6.64
CA GLU A 33 28.40 9.58 -7.57
C GLU A 33 27.66 9.26 -8.88
N PRO A 34 28.02 8.19 -9.64
CA PRO A 34 27.26 7.80 -10.82
C PRO A 34 25.78 7.51 -10.52
N ALA A 35 25.46 6.86 -9.38
CA ALA A 35 24.07 6.60 -9.01
C ALA A 35 23.28 7.90 -8.74
N ARG A 36 23.90 8.89 -8.08
CA ARG A 36 23.31 10.22 -7.87
C ARG A 36 23.02 10.91 -9.19
N GLN A 37 23.92 10.84 -10.18
CA GLN A 37 23.70 11.39 -11.52
C GLN A 37 22.55 10.70 -12.26
N VAL A 38 22.45 9.37 -12.17
CA VAL A 38 21.32 8.63 -12.76
C VAL A 38 20.00 9.10 -12.14
N LEU A 39 19.92 9.21 -10.80
CA LEU A 39 18.72 9.68 -10.11
C LEU A 39 18.33 11.12 -10.49
N GLY A 40 19.30 12.03 -10.63
CA GLY A 40 19.06 13.38 -11.14
C GLY A 40 18.56 13.39 -12.59
N GLY A 41 19.16 12.56 -13.45
CA GLY A 41 18.77 12.40 -14.85
C GLY A 41 17.32 11.95 -15.05
N LEU A 42 16.79 11.10 -14.15
CA LEU A 42 15.39 10.68 -14.16
C LEU A 42 14.42 11.87 -13.96
N VAL A 43 14.80 12.92 -13.25
CA VAL A 43 13.92 14.07 -13.00
C VAL A 43 13.62 14.82 -14.30
N ASP A 44 14.66 15.04 -15.12
CA ASP A 44 14.55 15.85 -16.33
C ASP A 44 14.37 15.00 -17.60
N GLY A 45 14.53 13.67 -17.51
CA GLY A 45 14.48 12.74 -18.65
C GLY A 45 15.75 12.78 -19.51
N SER A 46 16.90 13.03 -18.88
CA SER A 46 18.21 13.15 -19.55
C SER A 46 19.17 12.07 -19.07
N ASN A 47 20.08 11.62 -19.95
CA ASN A 47 21.03 10.55 -19.65
C ASN A 47 22.22 10.97 -18.76
N GLY A 48 22.17 12.11 -18.07
CA GLY A 48 23.29 12.60 -17.22
C GLY A 48 24.58 12.95 -17.98
N SER A 49 24.77 12.46 -19.20
CA SER A 49 25.86 12.81 -20.12
C SER A 49 25.37 13.82 -21.16
N ALA A 50 25.95 15.02 -21.16
CA ALA A 50 25.74 16.00 -22.22
C ALA A 50 26.27 15.44 -23.56
N GLY A 51 25.40 14.92 -24.44
CA GLY A 51 25.82 14.62 -25.81
C GLY A 51 25.05 13.60 -26.66
N THR A 52 24.13 12.80 -26.11
CA THR A 52 23.37 11.83 -26.93
C THR A 52 21.87 12.05 -26.79
N ALA A 53 21.16 12.12 -27.92
CA ALA A 53 19.72 12.34 -28.04
C ALA A 53 18.83 11.19 -27.52
N ASP A 54 19.37 10.31 -26.68
CA ASP A 54 18.62 9.22 -26.06
C ASP A 54 17.92 9.77 -24.80
N VAL A 55 16.59 9.81 -24.86
CA VAL A 55 15.72 10.29 -23.79
C VAL A 55 15.70 9.24 -22.67
N ALA A 56 16.20 9.60 -21.50
CA ALA A 56 16.08 8.75 -20.32
C ALA A 56 14.60 8.66 -19.89
N PRO A 57 14.17 7.54 -19.29
CA PRO A 57 12.87 7.47 -18.66
C PRO A 57 12.72 8.57 -17.61
N LYS A 58 11.61 9.31 -17.67
CA LYS A 58 11.35 10.46 -16.80
C LYS A 58 10.50 10.08 -15.60
N LEU A 59 10.82 10.63 -14.43
CA LEU A 59 10.03 10.55 -13.22
C LEU A 59 8.62 11.10 -13.47
N ALA A 60 7.61 10.31 -13.10
CA ALA A 60 6.22 10.72 -13.18
C ALA A 60 5.86 11.56 -11.95
N THR A 61 5.53 12.83 -12.18
CA THR A 61 5.11 13.77 -11.14
C THR A 61 3.58 13.83 -11.06
N ALA A 62 3.03 14.59 -10.11
CA ALA A 62 1.60 14.82 -9.99
C ALA A 62 1.06 15.86 -10.99
N THR A 63 1.92 16.42 -11.85
CA THR A 63 1.54 17.38 -12.89
C THR A 63 0.34 16.87 -13.68
N ASP A 64 -0.61 17.77 -13.94
CA ASP A 64 -1.80 17.37 -14.67
C ASP A 64 -1.49 17.02 -16.13
N TRP A 65 -2.21 16.04 -16.64
CA TRP A 65 -2.00 15.54 -17.99
C TRP A 65 -3.25 15.76 -18.84
N THR A 66 -3.07 16.22 -20.08
CA THR A 66 -4.18 16.22 -21.06
C THR A 66 -4.30 14.86 -21.73
N VAL A 67 -3.16 14.18 -21.92
CA VAL A 67 -3.06 12.83 -22.46
C VAL A 67 -2.35 11.95 -21.45
N LYS A 68 -2.96 10.80 -21.14
CA LYS A 68 -2.36 9.81 -20.24
C LYS A 68 -1.03 9.29 -20.83
N PRO A 69 0.10 9.43 -20.11
CA PRO A 69 1.40 8.86 -20.46
C PRO A 69 1.34 7.36 -20.67
N GLN A 70 2.21 6.85 -21.52
CA GLN A 70 2.33 5.42 -21.78
C GLN A 70 2.90 4.65 -20.58
N TYR A 71 3.71 5.31 -19.75
CA TYR A 71 4.27 4.78 -18.52
C TYR A 71 4.33 5.85 -17.42
N CYS A 72 4.46 5.40 -16.18
CA CYS A 72 4.80 6.27 -15.05
C CYS A 72 5.91 5.62 -14.21
N LEU A 73 7.01 6.32 -14.02
CA LEU A 73 8.16 5.87 -13.23
C LEU A 73 8.22 6.62 -11.89
N ASN A 74 8.41 5.89 -10.80
CA ASN A 74 8.59 6.46 -9.46
C ASN A 74 9.79 5.81 -8.78
N VAL A 75 10.39 6.51 -7.81
CA VAL A 75 11.60 6.12 -7.10
C VAL A 75 11.32 6.03 -5.60
N GLY A 76 11.63 4.89 -5.01
CA GLY A 76 11.72 4.72 -3.55
C GLY A 76 13.16 4.45 -3.13
N LEU A 77 13.62 5.14 -2.09
CA LEU A 77 14.95 4.98 -1.51
C LEU A 77 14.84 4.37 -0.13
N THR A 78 15.58 3.30 0.17
CA THR A 78 15.69 2.77 1.53
C THR A 78 16.66 3.62 2.35
N TYR A 79 16.65 3.48 3.67
CA TYR A 79 17.64 4.15 4.52
C TYR A 79 19.08 3.75 4.15
N ALA A 80 19.32 2.44 3.89
CA ALA A 80 20.59 1.94 3.41
C ALA A 80 20.97 2.56 2.05
N GLY A 81 19.99 2.75 1.15
CA GLY A 81 20.20 3.45 -0.11
C GLY A 81 20.60 4.92 0.06
N LEU A 82 19.97 5.65 0.98
CA LEU A 82 20.38 7.02 1.30
C LEU A 82 21.80 7.09 1.85
N ALA A 83 22.19 6.14 2.70
CA ALA A 83 23.57 6.03 3.18
C ALA A 83 24.55 5.71 2.05
N ALA A 84 24.21 4.77 1.16
CA ALA A 84 25.02 4.38 0.02
C ALA A 84 25.14 5.48 -1.05
N LEU A 85 24.19 6.41 -1.12
CA LEU A 85 24.30 7.63 -1.94
C LEU A 85 25.28 8.65 -1.34
N GLY A 86 25.72 8.48 -0.09
CA GLY A 86 26.68 9.37 0.57
C GLY A 86 26.03 10.59 1.22
N LEU A 87 24.77 10.48 1.67
CA LEU A 87 24.14 11.57 2.41
C LEU A 87 24.91 11.90 3.70
N PRO A 88 25.01 13.18 4.10
CA PRO A 88 25.65 13.57 5.35
C PRO A 88 25.00 12.89 6.56
N ALA A 89 25.81 12.54 7.57
CA ALA A 89 25.33 11.88 8.79
C ALA A 89 24.23 12.67 9.52
N CYS A 90 24.28 14.01 9.51
CA CYS A 90 23.24 14.86 10.11
C CYS A 90 21.90 14.76 9.34
N SER A 91 21.95 14.62 8.02
CA SER A 91 20.75 14.38 7.20
C SER A 91 20.17 13.00 7.46
N LEU A 92 21.02 11.96 7.50
CA LEU A 92 20.59 10.59 7.82
C LEU A 92 19.96 10.49 9.21
N ALA A 93 20.51 11.18 10.21
CA ALA A 93 19.99 11.19 11.58
C ALA A 93 18.65 11.93 11.73
N SER A 94 18.21 12.67 10.71
CA SER A 94 16.93 13.42 10.75
C SER A 94 15.71 12.62 10.29
N PHE A 95 15.92 11.42 9.75
CA PHE A 95 14.83 10.53 9.35
C PHE A 95 14.16 9.83 10.56
N PRO A 96 12.88 9.44 10.44
CA PRO A 96 12.15 8.81 11.53
C PRO A 96 12.68 7.40 11.85
N GLU A 97 12.61 7.02 13.12
CA GLU A 97 13.21 5.81 13.69
C GLU A 97 12.79 4.54 12.95
N GLU A 98 11.51 4.39 12.61
CA GLU A 98 11.00 3.21 11.93
C GLU A 98 11.52 3.07 10.49
N PHE A 99 11.75 4.19 9.79
CA PHE A 99 12.36 4.17 8.46
C PHE A 99 13.85 3.83 8.55
N VAL A 100 14.55 4.40 9.54
CA VAL A 100 15.97 4.10 9.83
C VAL A 100 16.15 2.61 10.16
N ALA A 101 15.26 2.03 10.96
CA ALA A 101 15.30 0.62 11.32
C ALA A 101 15.00 -0.29 10.11
N GLY A 102 14.13 0.13 9.20
CA GLY A 102 13.78 -0.59 7.98
C GLY A 102 12.86 -1.79 8.20
N ALA A 103 12.32 -2.34 7.11
CA ALA A 103 11.24 -3.33 7.16
C ALA A 103 11.62 -4.63 7.90
N VAL A 104 12.88 -5.09 7.77
CA VAL A 104 13.36 -6.32 8.44
C VAL A 104 13.27 -6.20 9.96
N ALA A 105 13.82 -5.13 10.53
CA ALA A 105 13.78 -4.91 11.98
C ALA A 105 12.37 -4.61 12.51
N ARG A 106 11.45 -4.19 11.62
CA ARG A 106 10.06 -3.86 11.94
C ARG A 106 9.06 -4.98 11.63
N ALA A 107 9.53 -6.11 11.07
CA ALA A 107 8.69 -7.21 10.60
C ALA A 107 7.77 -7.78 11.71
N GLU A 108 8.33 -8.15 12.86
CA GLU A 108 7.54 -8.72 13.97
C GLU A 108 6.42 -7.78 14.43
N ARG A 109 6.70 -6.46 14.48
CA ARG A 109 5.72 -5.44 14.87
C ARG A 109 4.49 -5.44 13.96
N VAL A 110 4.68 -5.62 12.66
CA VAL A 110 3.57 -5.66 11.68
C VAL A 110 2.95 -7.06 11.51
N GLY A 111 3.39 -8.03 12.33
CA GLY A 111 2.88 -9.40 12.34
C GLY A 111 3.58 -10.35 11.38
N ASP A 112 4.68 -9.92 10.75
CA ASP A 112 5.50 -10.75 9.86
C ASP A 112 6.39 -11.69 10.69
N THR A 113 5.81 -12.83 11.04
CA THR A 113 6.39 -13.87 11.89
C THR A 113 6.17 -15.25 11.26
N GLY A 114 6.92 -16.27 11.68
CA GLY A 114 6.85 -17.61 11.07
C GLY A 114 7.15 -17.54 9.57
N GLU A 115 6.30 -18.12 8.73
CA GLU A 115 6.42 -18.11 7.25
C GLU A 115 6.46 -16.71 6.60
N SER A 116 6.01 -15.67 7.30
CA SER A 116 6.10 -14.27 6.83
C SER A 116 7.35 -13.55 7.35
N SER A 117 8.18 -14.19 8.17
CA SER A 117 9.35 -13.54 8.76
C SER A 117 10.43 -13.23 7.71
N PRO A 118 11.33 -12.28 7.97
CA PRO A 118 12.40 -11.92 7.03
C PRO A 118 13.28 -13.09 6.59
N GLU A 119 13.40 -14.14 7.39
CA GLU A 119 14.16 -15.37 7.07
C GLU A 119 13.59 -16.12 5.86
N HIS A 120 12.32 -15.90 5.52
CA HIS A 120 11.62 -16.53 4.40
C HIS A 120 11.27 -15.54 3.28
N TRP A 121 11.75 -14.31 3.36
CA TRP A 121 11.56 -13.35 2.29
C TRP A 121 12.40 -13.73 1.08
N LYS A 122 11.90 -13.41 -0.12
CA LYS A 122 12.65 -13.54 -1.36
C LYS A 122 13.86 -12.61 -1.30
N ASP A 123 15.01 -13.10 -1.72
CA ASP A 123 16.14 -12.22 -2.01
C ASP A 123 15.71 -11.15 -3.04
N PRO A 124 16.08 -9.87 -2.86
CA PRO A 124 17.01 -9.32 -1.86
C PRO A 124 16.30 -8.64 -0.65
N PHE A 125 15.02 -8.89 -0.37
CA PHE A 125 14.26 -8.01 0.55
C PHE A 125 14.68 -8.04 2.02
N ALA A 126 15.44 -9.05 2.44
CA ALA A 126 16.08 -9.08 3.75
C ALA A 126 17.53 -8.56 3.73
N SER A 127 18.08 -8.26 2.56
CA SER A 127 19.48 -7.85 2.37
C SER A 127 19.68 -6.37 2.68
N PRO A 128 20.79 -5.99 3.34
CA PRO A 128 21.17 -4.58 3.47
C PRO A 128 21.50 -3.91 2.13
N ASP A 129 21.78 -4.70 1.08
CA ASP A 129 22.09 -4.21 -0.27
C ASP A 129 20.86 -3.67 -1.02
N LEU A 130 19.65 -3.86 -0.50
CA LEU A 130 18.44 -3.30 -1.10
C LEU A 130 18.41 -1.78 -0.89
N HIS A 131 18.87 -1.03 -1.88
CA HIS A 131 19.06 0.41 -1.78
C HIS A 131 17.92 1.21 -2.43
N ILE A 132 17.46 0.77 -3.60
CA ILE A 132 16.47 1.50 -4.41
C ILE A 132 15.41 0.54 -4.93
N LEU A 133 14.16 1.00 -4.93
CA LEU A 133 13.06 0.39 -5.67
C LEU A 133 12.56 1.37 -6.73
N LEU A 134 12.62 0.94 -7.99
CA LEU A 134 11.98 1.65 -9.10
C LEU A 134 10.60 1.04 -9.34
N PHE A 135 9.56 1.87 -9.31
CA PHE A 135 8.18 1.46 -9.59
C PHE A 135 7.78 1.95 -10.98
N LEU A 136 7.76 1.04 -11.94
CA LEU A 136 7.40 1.32 -13.33
C LEU A 136 6.00 0.80 -13.62
N PHE A 137 5.04 1.71 -13.77
CA PHE A 137 3.71 1.40 -14.28
C PHE A 137 3.69 1.60 -15.79
N ALA A 138 3.02 0.71 -16.53
CA ALA A 138 2.94 0.78 -17.99
C ALA A 138 1.54 0.43 -18.52
N GLN A 139 1.16 1.02 -19.65
CA GLN A 139 -0.10 0.71 -20.32
C GLN A 139 -0.07 -0.61 -21.10
N THR A 140 1.09 -1.00 -21.64
CA THR A 140 1.27 -2.21 -22.47
C THR A 140 2.60 -2.90 -22.17
N GLU A 141 2.71 -4.18 -22.52
CA GLU A 141 3.94 -4.97 -22.37
C GLU A 141 5.10 -4.41 -23.19
N ASP A 142 4.80 -3.92 -24.41
CA ASP A 142 5.81 -3.34 -25.29
C ASP A 142 6.44 -2.09 -24.66
N VAL A 143 5.61 -1.22 -24.08
CA VAL A 143 6.08 -0.03 -23.36
C VAL A 143 6.89 -0.44 -22.13
N LEU A 144 6.44 -1.45 -21.37
CA LEU A 144 7.18 -1.94 -20.22
C LEU A 144 8.58 -2.43 -20.62
N ALA A 145 8.66 -3.25 -21.66
CA ALA A 145 9.92 -3.80 -22.17
C ALA A 145 10.85 -2.70 -22.67
N GLN A 146 10.34 -1.76 -23.47
CA GLN A 146 11.09 -0.62 -23.97
C GLN A 146 11.67 0.25 -22.84
N VAL A 147 10.83 0.69 -21.91
CA VAL A 147 11.26 1.59 -20.82
C VAL A 147 12.21 0.86 -19.86
N THR A 148 12.02 -0.44 -19.64
CA THR A 148 12.96 -1.23 -18.82
C THR A 148 14.33 -1.35 -19.48
N ALA A 149 14.39 -1.56 -20.80
CA ALA A 149 15.67 -1.58 -21.52
C ALA A 149 16.39 -0.23 -21.42
N GLN A 150 15.64 0.87 -21.55
CA GLN A 150 16.17 2.22 -21.35
C GLN A 150 16.69 2.43 -19.92
N LEU A 151 15.92 2.04 -18.89
CA LEU A 151 16.36 2.10 -17.49
C LEU A 151 17.64 1.29 -17.26
N ARG A 152 17.70 0.04 -17.74
CA ARG A 152 18.90 -0.77 -17.61
C ARG A 152 20.10 -0.08 -18.24
N ALA A 153 19.96 0.50 -19.43
CA ALA A 153 21.05 1.22 -20.08
C ALA A 153 21.58 2.40 -19.24
N THR A 154 20.74 3.10 -18.47
CA THR A 154 21.20 4.24 -17.66
C THR A 154 22.08 3.81 -16.49
N TYR A 155 21.82 2.67 -15.85
CA TYR A 155 22.61 2.21 -14.69
C TYR A 155 23.59 1.06 -14.94
N SER A 156 23.61 0.47 -16.15
CA SER A 156 24.50 -0.64 -16.53
C SER A 156 26.00 -0.29 -16.51
N HIS A 157 26.37 0.98 -16.42
CA HIS A 157 27.77 1.44 -16.42
C HIS A 157 28.46 1.33 -15.04
N GLY A 158 28.04 0.37 -14.22
CA GLY A 158 28.61 0.12 -12.89
C GLY A 158 28.18 1.11 -11.80
N ALA A 159 27.15 1.93 -12.07
CA ALA A 159 26.56 2.83 -11.07
C ALA A 159 25.72 2.04 -10.06
N MET A 160 24.87 1.16 -10.58
CA MET A 160 23.95 0.34 -9.79
C MET A 160 23.81 -1.04 -10.43
N SER A 161 23.56 -2.07 -9.62
CA SER A 161 23.29 -3.43 -10.09
C SER A 161 21.83 -3.81 -9.82
N GLU A 162 21.22 -4.55 -10.74
CA GLU A 162 19.89 -5.12 -10.55
C GLU A 162 19.97 -6.34 -9.63
N LEU A 163 19.22 -6.30 -8.52
CA LEU A 163 19.14 -7.40 -7.56
C LEU A 163 18.00 -8.35 -7.91
N SER A 164 16.82 -7.80 -8.23
CA SER A 164 15.65 -8.58 -8.62
C SER A 164 14.61 -7.73 -9.37
N VAL A 165 13.69 -8.42 -10.04
CA VAL A 165 12.54 -7.82 -10.72
C VAL A 165 11.27 -8.56 -10.31
N HIS A 166 10.25 -7.79 -9.95
CA HIS A 166 8.94 -8.31 -9.57
C HIS A 166 7.86 -7.66 -10.42
N GLU A 167 6.93 -8.47 -10.88
CA GLU A 167 5.94 -8.04 -11.85
C GLU A 167 4.53 -8.34 -11.39
N ALA A 168 3.64 -7.40 -11.66
CA ALA A 168 2.23 -7.50 -11.37
C ALA A 168 1.41 -7.06 -12.58
N ARG A 169 0.21 -7.63 -12.71
CA ARG A 169 -0.77 -7.37 -13.76
C ARG A 169 -2.16 -7.27 -13.14
N SER A 170 -2.98 -6.36 -13.67
CA SER A 170 -4.40 -6.34 -13.33
C SER A 170 -5.06 -7.65 -13.72
N LEU A 171 -5.81 -8.24 -12.79
CA LEU A 171 -6.70 -9.35 -13.11
C LEU A 171 -7.97 -8.83 -13.79
N PRO A 172 -8.71 -9.70 -14.51
CA PRO A 172 -10.01 -9.36 -15.06
C PRO A 172 -10.93 -8.70 -14.02
N GLU A 173 -11.70 -7.70 -14.45
CA GLU A 173 -12.66 -6.96 -13.61
C GLU A 173 -12.04 -6.23 -12.40
N SER A 174 -10.72 -6.00 -12.40
CA SER A 174 -9.97 -5.37 -11.30
C SER A 174 -10.10 -6.13 -9.97
N LYS A 175 -10.11 -7.47 -10.06
CA LYS A 175 -10.14 -8.36 -8.89
C LYS A 175 -8.74 -8.57 -8.29
N ALA A 176 -8.70 -8.88 -7.00
CA ALA A 176 -7.59 -9.53 -6.32
C ALA A 176 -7.78 -11.06 -6.31
N HIS A 177 -6.77 -11.82 -5.90
CA HIS A 177 -6.79 -13.29 -6.05
C HIS A 177 -7.83 -14.02 -5.18
N PHE A 178 -8.29 -13.43 -4.08
CA PHE A 178 -9.44 -13.95 -3.32
C PHE A 178 -10.80 -13.63 -3.96
N GLY A 179 -10.82 -13.12 -5.20
CA GLY A 179 -12.03 -12.84 -5.98
C GLY A 179 -12.67 -11.47 -5.73
N TYR A 180 -12.23 -10.73 -4.72
CA TYR A 180 -12.77 -9.40 -4.44
C TYR A 180 -12.30 -8.36 -5.44
N ARG A 181 -13.22 -7.55 -5.96
CA ARG A 181 -12.89 -6.30 -6.63
C ARG A 181 -12.22 -5.33 -5.66
N ASP A 182 -11.12 -4.70 -6.08
CA ASP A 182 -10.36 -3.74 -5.25
C ASP A 182 -10.35 -2.33 -5.90
N GLY A 183 -9.80 -1.34 -5.19
CA GLY A 183 -9.55 0.01 -5.69
C GLY A 183 -10.62 1.05 -5.34
N PHE A 184 -11.59 0.72 -4.47
CA PHE A 184 -12.72 1.61 -4.15
C PHE A 184 -12.37 2.80 -3.26
N ALA A 185 -11.85 2.52 -2.05
CA ALA A 185 -11.66 3.52 -1.01
C ALA A 185 -10.22 4.03 -1.02
N GLN A 186 -10.05 5.29 -1.42
CA GLN A 186 -8.80 6.05 -1.38
C GLN A 186 -9.12 7.43 -0.78
N PRO A 187 -8.27 7.97 0.09
CA PRO A 187 -8.52 9.27 0.72
C PRO A 187 -8.48 10.38 -0.33
N SER A 188 -9.48 11.26 -0.31
CA SER A 188 -9.37 12.56 -0.99
C SER A 188 -8.46 13.49 -0.17
N ILE A 189 -7.59 14.27 -0.83
CA ILE A 189 -6.55 15.08 -0.16
C ILE A 189 -6.81 16.57 -0.40
N ASP A 190 -6.64 17.40 0.63
CA ASP A 190 -6.70 18.85 0.53
C ASP A 190 -5.57 19.39 -0.36
N GLY A 191 -5.95 20.16 -1.38
CA GLY A 191 -5.02 20.62 -2.42
C GLY A 191 -4.53 19.51 -3.35
N GLY A 192 -5.02 18.27 -3.20
CA GLY A 192 -4.70 17.15 -4.08
C GLY A 192 -5.53 17.12 -5.36
N LEU A 193 -5.23 16.14 -6.20
CA LEU A 193 -5.93 15.90 -7.46
C LEU A 193 -7.32 15.26 -7.23
N PRO A 194 -8.25 15.40 -8.20
CA PRO A 194 -9.54 14.72 -8.13
C PRO A 194 -9.39 13.20 -8.00
N SER A 195 -10.09 12.63 -7.02
CA SER A 195 -10.14 11.18 -6.82
C SER A 195 -10.85 10.49 -7.98
N ALA A 196 -10.32 9.35 -8.43
CA ALA A 196 -10.95 8.54 -9.49
C ALA A 196 -12.30 7.95 -9.06
N MET A 197 -12.47 7.70 -7.77
CA MET A 197 -13.71 7.26 -7.14
C MET A 197 -14.10 8.27 -6.04
N PRO A 198 -15.40 8.57 -5.85
CA PRO A 198 -15.82 9.45 -4.77
C PRO A 198 -15.44 8.90 -3.39
N ASP A 199 -14.97 9.79 -2.52
CA ASP A 199 -14.80 9.56 -1.10
C ASP A 199 -15.77 10.46 -0.35
N VAL A 200 -16.68 9.86 0.41
CA VAL A 200 -17.66 10.59 1.21
C VAL A 200 -17.07 11.07 2.53
N LEU A 201 -15.92 10.53 2.94
CA LEU A 201 -15.25 10.95 4.16
C LEU A 201 -14.66 12.36 4.01
N PRO A 202 -14.43 13.08 5.13
CA PRO A 202 -13.74 14.36 5.09
C PRO A 202 -12.39 14.24 4.38
N LYS A 203 -12.01 15.27 3.61
CA LYS A 203 -10.70 15.31 2.97
C LYS A 203 -9.58 15.19 4.01
N ALA A 204 -8.52 14.52 3.62
CA ALA A 204 -7.29 14.45 4.37
C ALA A 204 -6.50 15.75 4.23
N PRO A 205 -5.94 16.27 5.32
CA PRO A 205 -4.96 17.34 5.19
C PRO A 205 -3.75 16.80 4.40
N ALA A 206 -3.13 17.66 3.59
CA ALA A 206 -1.98 17.26 2.76
C ALA A 206 -0.85 16.64 3.59
N GLY A 207 -0.64 17.11 4.83
CA GLY A 207 0.37 16.60 5.74
C GLY A 207 0.07 15.23 6.36
N GLU A 208 -1.02 14.56 5.97
CA GLU A 208 -1.20 13.11 6.21
C GLU A 208 -0.43 12.26 5.17
N PHE A 209 -0.04 12.87 4.03
CA PHE A 209 0.61 12.18 2.91
C PHE A 209 1.87 12.86 2.36
N LEU A 210 2.10 14.14 2.66
CA LEU A 210 3.24 14.92 2.18
C LEU A 210 3.97 15.61 3.35
N LEU A 211 5.29 15.49 3.38
CA LEU A 211 6.14 16.18 4.35
C LEU A 211 6.12 17.70 4.11
N GLY A 212 6.09 18.46 5.21
CA GLY A 212 6.11 19.92 5.22
C GLY A 212 4.74 20.59 5.21
N TYR A 213 3.67 19.85 5.49
CA TYR A 213 2.29 20.35 5.57
C TYR A 213 1.63 19.99 6.92
N PRO A 214 0.58 20.72 7.36
CA PRO A 214 -0.21 20.36 8.53
C PRO A 214 -0.80 18.95 8.41
N SER A 215 -0.69 18.16 9.48
CA SER A 215 -1.14 16.76 9.52
C SER A 215 -2.60 16.64 9.98
N GLN A 216 -3.06 15.39 10.13
CA GLN A 216 -4.35 15.03 10.74
C GLN A 216 -4.44 15.31 12.25
N TYR A 217 -3.32 15.64 12.88
CA TYR A 217 -3.25 15.99 14.30
C TYR A 217 -3.22 17.52 14.45
N ALA A 218 -4.00 18.03 15.39
CA ALA A 218 -4.13 19.46 15.63
C ALA A 218 -2.76 20.09 15.93
N ASP A 219 -2.47 21.20 15.27
CA ASP A 219 -1.24 21.99 15.42
C ASP A 219 0.07 21.18 15.27
N PHE A 220 0.02 20.11 14.47
CA PHE A 220 1.17 19.22 14.27
C PHE A 220 1.51 19.03 12.79
N THR A 221 2.80 19.13 12.49
CA THR A 221 3.41 18.76 11.21
C THR A 221 4.54 17.78 11.48
N TYR A 222 4.61 16.72 10.69
CA TYR A 222 5.68 15.74 10.82
C TYR A 222 7.04 16.38 10.52
N PRO A 223 8.11 15.99 11.26
CA PRO A 223 9.46 16.49 10.99
C PRO A 223 9.89 16.19 9.56
N VAL A 224 10.44 17.21 8.90
CA VAL A 224 10.99 17.09 7.54
C VAL A 224 12.49 16.78 7.65
N PRO A 225 13.02 15.75 6.96
CA PRO A 225 14.46 15.52 6.89
C PRO A 225 15.23 16.77 6.46
N VAL A 226 16.39 17.01 7.07
CA VAL A 226 17.19 18.23 6.83
C VAL A 226 18.33 17.98 5.84
N PRO A 227 18.63 18.92 4.93
CA PRO A 227 17.97 20.20 4.73
C PRO A 227 16.57 20.04 4.10
N ALA A 228 15.71 21.06 4.16
CA ALA A 228 14.34 20.97 3.64
C ALA A 228 14.27 20.50 2.18
N ALA A 229 15.27 20.83 1.34
CA ALA A 229 15.38 20.34 -0.03
C ALA A 229 15.42 18.81 -0.15
N LEU A 230 15.85 18.08 0.89
CA LEU A 230 15.87 16.62 0.93
C LEU A 230 14.49 16.01 1.26
N GLY A 231 13.72 16.66 2.13
CA GLY A 231 12.52 16.06 2.71
C GLY A 231 11.18 16.64 2.22
N GLN A 232 11.14 17.93 1.87
CA GLN A 232 9.92 18.65 1.54
C GLN A 232 9.21 18.00 0.35
N ASN A 233 7.88 17.90 0.42
CA ASN A 233 7.01 17.29 -0.59
C ASN A 233 7.25 15.78 -0.82
N GLY A 234 8.13 15.16 -0.01
CA GLY A 234 8.32 13.72 0.02
C GLY A 234 7.25 13.00 0.85
N SER A 235 7.30 11.68 0.82
CA SER A 235 6.42 10.79 1.59
C SER A 235 7.16 9.50 1.94
N PHE A 236 6.49 8.55 2.59
CA PHE A 236 7.01 7.20 2.81
C PHE A 236 6.09 6.14 2.23
N ALA A 237 6.66 4.99 1.92
CA ALA A 237 5.92 3.82 1.47
C ALA A 237 6.41 2.55 2.17
N ALA A 238 5.46 1.73 2.61
CA ALA A 238 5.69 0.32 2.86
C ALA A 238 5.38 -0.47 1.59
N PHE A 239 6.42 -0.96 0.92
CA PHE A 239 6.29 -1.92 -0.17
C PHE A 239 6.26 -3.34 0.39
N ARG A 240 5.38 -4.20 -0.14
CA ARG A 240 5.14 -5.56 0.34
C ARG A 240 4.91 -6.53 -0.83
N ILE A 241 5.54 -7.70 -0.80
CA ILE A 241 5.18 -8.85 -1.64
C ILE A 241 4.32 -9.78 -0.78
N LEU A 242 3.06 -9.93 -1.16
CA LEU A 242 2.05 -10.63 -0.37
C LEU A 242 1.51 -11.83 -1.13
N ALA A 243 2.04 -13.03 -0.87
CA ALA A 243 1.51 -14.27 -1.42
C ALA A 243 0.13 -14.57 -0.82
N GLN A 244 -0.81 -15.02 -1.64
CA GLN A 244 -2.20 -15.30 -1.27
C GLN A 244 -2.51 -16.78 -1.48
N ASP A 245 -2.91 -17.46 -0.40
CA ASP A 245 -3.36 -18.84 -0.42
C ASP A 245 -4.86 -18.91 -0.76
N CYS A 246 -5.17 -18.84 -2.05
CA CYS A 246 -6.55 -18.89 -2.53
C CYS A 246 -7.22 -20.22 -2.23
N HIS A 247 -6.49 -21.34 -2.34
CA HIS A 247 -7.04 -22.66 -2.08
C HIS A 247 -7.44 -22.79 -0.61
N GLY A 248 -6.54 -22.45 0.32
CA GLY A 248 -6.83 -22.45 1.75
C GLY A 248 -7.97 -21.49 2.11
N PHE A 249 -8.08 -20.34 1.45
CA PHE A 249 -9.20 -19.42 1.63
C PHE A 249 -10.54 -20.04 1.21
N GLU A 250 -10.65 -20.63 0.01
CA GLU A 250 -11.88 -21.30 -0.44
C GLU A 250 -12.23 -22.50 0.45
N GLN A 251 -11.23 -23.28 0.87
CA GLN A 251 -11.44 -24.41 1.77
C GLN A 251 -12.00 -23.95 3.11
N PHE A 252 -11.46 -22.87 3.68
CA PHE A 252 -12.00 -22.26 4.90
C PHE A 252 -13.46 -21.84 4.73
N LEU A 253 -13.82 -21.20 3.62
CA LEU A 253 -15.20 -20.77 3.36
C LEU A 253 -16.15 -21.98 3.28
N ALA A 254 -15.76 -23.05 2.58
CA ALA A 254 -16.54 -24.27 2.48
C ALA A 254 -16.73 -24.95 3.85
N ASP A 255 -15.68 -25.01 4.68
CA ASP A 255 -15.73 -25.58 6.01
C ASP A 255 -16.59 -24.77 6.97
N ALA A 256 -16.42 -23.44 6.97
CA ALA A 256 -17.22 -22.53 7.77
C ALA A 256 -18.71 -22.58 7.36
N ALA A 257 -19.02 -22.69 6.06
CA ALA A 257 -20.39 -22.86 5.58
C ALA A 257 -21.01 -24.17 6.08
N ARG A 258 -20.27 -25.30 6.02
CA ARG A 258 -20.74 -26.59 6.56
C ARG A 258 -20.99 -26.54 8.07
N GLN A 259 -20.13 -25.86 8.83
CA GLN A 259 -20.24 -25.77 10.28
C GLN A 259 -21.40 -24.87 10.74
N THR A 260 -21.63 -23.76 10.03
CA THR A 260 -22.58 -22.71 10.46
C THR A 260 -23.92 -22.76 9.74
N GLY A 261 -23.99 -23.41 8.59
CA GLY A 261 -25.15 -23.38 7.68
C GLY A 261 -25.32 -22.06 6.93
N LEU A 262 -24.36 -21.12 7.04
CA LEU A 262 -24.37 -19.88 6.27
C LEU A 262 -23.89 -20.12 4.83
N ASP A 263 -24.37 -19.28 3.92
CA ASP A 263 -23.87 -19.26 2.55
C ASP A 263 -22.38 -18.86 2.50
N PRO A 264 -21.52 -19.60 1.77
CA PRO A 264 -20.08 -19.33 1.72
C PRO A 264 -19.73 -17.95 1.14
N GLU A 265 -20.51 -17.43 0.20
CA GLU A 265 -20.28 -16.08 -0.35
C GLU A 265 -20.69 -15.00 0.65
N LEU A 266 -21.75 -15.22 1.45
CA LEU A 266 -22.05 -14.36 2.59
C LEU A 266 -20.91 -14.38 3.62
N ILE A 267 -20.33 -15.54 3.94
CA ILE A 267 -19.17 -15.63 4.83
C ILE A 267 -18.01 -14.81 4.25
N ALA A 268 -17.66 -15.02 2.98
CA ALA A 268 -16.63 -14.25 2.29
C ALA A 268 -16.91 -12.74 2.37
N ALA A 269 -18.16 -12.32 2.14
CA ALA A 269 -18.55 -10.93 2.24
C ALA A 269 -18.37 -10.38 3.66
N LYS A 270 -18.70 -11.17 4.70
CA LYS A 270 -18.53 -10.81 6.11
C LYS A 270 -17.06 -10.73 6.52
N LEU A 271 -16.17 -11.57 6.00
CA LEU A 271 -14.73 -11.45 6.27
C LEU A 271 -14.15 -10.15 5.70
N CYS A 272 -14.56 -9.78 4.48
CA CYS A 272 -14.01 -8.61 3.80
C CYS A 272 -14.72 -7.31 4.21
N GLY A 273 -16.04 -7.33 4.37
CA GLY A 273 -16.94 -6.18 4.47
C GLY A 273 -17.55 -5.76 3.13
N ARG A 274 -17.25 -6.49 2.05
CA ARG A 274 -17.86 -6.36 0.71
C ARG A 274 -18.07 -7.74 0.10
N TRP A 275 -19.13 -7.88 -0.68
CA TRP A 275 -19.27 -8.98 -1.63
C TRP A 275 -18.11 -8.98 -2.63
N ARG A 276 -17.78 -10.14 -3.22
CA ARG A 276 -16.67 -10.24 -4.18
C ARG A 276 -16.81 -9.31 -5.39
N ASN A 277 -18.04 -9.00 -5.80
CA ASN A 277 -18.30 -8.04 -6.87
C ASN A 277 -18.06 -6.56 -6.48
N GLY A 278 -17.75 -6.27 -5.21
CA GLY A 278 -17.43 -4.95 -4.68
C GLY A 278 -18.58 -4.22 -3.98
N VAL A 279 -19.80 -4.75 -3.99
CA VAL A 279 -20.94 -4.17 -3.24
C VAL A 279 -20.64 -4.21 -1.74
N PRO A 280 -20.71 -3.08 -0.99
CA PRO A 280 -20.42 -3.08 0.44
C PRO A 280 -21.60 -3.63 1.26
N LEU A 281 -21.29 -4.40 2.30
CA LEU A 281 -22.30 -4.93 3.22
C LEU A 281 -23.11 -3.85 3.93
N SER A 282 -22.53 -2.66 4.13
CA SER A 282 -23.25 -1.53 4.73
C SER A 282 -24.45 -1.07 3.90
N LEU A 283 -24.35 -1.17 2.57
CA LEU A 283 -25.43 -0.79 1.64
C LEU A 283 -26.32 -1.98 1.30
N SER A 284 -25.74 -3.16 1.02
CA SER A 284 -26.50 -4.39 0.75
C SER A 284 -26.03 -5.54 1.64
N PRO A 285 -26.60 -5.70 2.85
CA PRO A 285 -26.11 -6.66 3.84
C PRO A 285 -26.48 -8.12 3.55
N HIS A 286 -27.42 -8.36 2.64
CA HIS A 286 -28.01 -9.68 2.40
C HIS A 286 -27.97 -10.14 0.93
N SER A 287 -27.53 -9.29 -0.01
CA SER A 287 -27.47 -9.66 -1.43
C SER A 287 -26.28 -9.02 -2.13
N ALA A 288 -25.61 -9.80 -2.99
CA ALA A 288 -24.63 -9.27 -3.91
C ALA A 288 -25.27 -8.65 -5.17
N ASP A 289 -26.54 -8.96 -5.44
CA ASP A 289 -27.21 -8.66 -6.73
C ASP A 289 -27.82 -7.26 -6.80
N GLU A 290 -27.82 -6.54 -5.68
CA GLU A 290 -28.33 -5.18 -5.64
C GLU A 290 -27.50 -4.27 -6.56
N GLN A 291 -28.19 -3.63 -7.50
CA GLN A 291 -27.58 -2.82 -8.55
C GLN A 291 -27.17 -1.45 -8.01
N ILE A 292 -26.04 -1.41 -7.28
CA ILE A 292 -25.43 -0.18 -6.79
C ILE A 292 -24.37 0.30 -7.80
N PRO A 293 -24.53 1.51 -8.37
CA PRO A 293 -23.56 2.09 -9.30
C PRO A 293 -22.15 2.14 -8.71
N MET A 294 -21.13 1.97 -9.55
CA MET A 294 -19.73 1.82 -9.11
C MET A 294 -19.28 2.96 -8.20
N GLU A 295 -19.61 4.19 -8.60
CA GLU A 295 -19.31 5.45 -7.94
C GLU A 295 -20.01 5.62 -6.58
N GLN A 296 -21.09 4.87 -6.33
CA GLN A 296 -21.83 4.88 -5.07
C GLN A 296 -21.39 3.78 -4.11
N ARG A 297 -20.57 2.81 -4.55
CA ARG A 297 -20.13 1.67 -3.72
C ARG A 297 -19.19 2.06 -2.58
N ASN A 298 -18.74 3.31 -2.51
CA ASN A 298 -18.00 3.83 -1.36
C ASN A 298 -18.81 4.84 -0.53
N SER A 299 -20.02 5.18 -0.96
CA SER A 299 -20.91 6.19 -0.35
C SER A 299 -21.69 5.64 0.83
N PHE A 300 -20.98 5.28 1.89
CA PHE A 300 -21.56 4.82 3.14
C PHE A 300 -20.74 5.27 4.34
N ASP A 301 -21.29 5.11 5.52
CA ASP A 301 -20.56 5.08 6.78
C ASP A 301 -21.12 3.92 7.60
N TYR A 302 -20.43 3.50 8.66
CA TYR A 302 -20.96 2.43 9.54
C TYR A 302 -21.91 2.95 10.61
N VAL A 303 -21.90 4.27 10.84
CA VAL A 303 -22.79 4.97 11.77
C VAL A 303 -23.11 6.35 11.19
N PRO A 304 -24.25 6.97 11.54
CA PRO A 304 -24.53 8.36 11.18
C PRO A 304 -23.36 9.29 11.50
N SER A 305 -22.98 10.12 10.53
CA SER A 305 -21.89 11.09 10.66
C SER A 305 -22.23 12.41 9.99
N GLY A 306 -21.42 13.45 10.20
CA GLY A 306 -21.62 14.73 9.51
C GLY A 306 -21.53 14.62 7.98
N SER A 307 -20.75 13.66 7.47
CA SER A 307 -20.61 13.40 6.04
C SER A 307 -21.70 12.50 5.46
N VAL A 308 -22.24 11.57 6.27
CA VAL A 308 -23.27 10.62 5.85
C VAL A 308 -24.33 10.52 6.96
N PRO A 309 -25.21 11.53 7.10
CA PRO A 309 -26.18 11.59 8.20
C PRO A 309 -27.22 10.47 8.14
N ASP A 310 -27.57 10.02 6.94
CA ASP A 310 -28.56 8.97 6.70
C ASP A 310 -27.95 7.55 6.69
N ALA A 311 -26.69 7.40 7.11
CA ALA A 311 -26.08 6.09 7.24
C ALA A 311 -26.87 5.22 8.24
N PHE A 312 -27.03 3.94 7.93
CA PHE A 312 -27.58 2.99 8.90
C PHE A 312 -26.64 2.89 10.11
N ASP A 313 -27.20 2.95 11.32
CA ASP A 313 -26.43 2.75 12.55
C ASP A 313 -26.07 1.27 12.74
N ASP A 314 -24.91 0.90 12.20
CA ASP A 314 -24.30 -0.41 12.33
C ASP A 314 -23.23 -0.45 13.43
N ALA A 315 -23.41 0.30 14.54
CA ALA A 315 -22.48 0.30 15.67
C ALA A 315 -22.25 -1.11 16.27
N ARG A 316 -23.22 -2.01 16.10
CA ARG A 316 -23.18 -3.41 16.57
C ARG A 316 -22.58 -4.38 15.55
N GLY A 317 -22.38 -3.97 14.30
CA GLY A 317 -21.79 -4.80 13.24
C GLY A 317 -22.68 -5.91 12.72
N TYR A 318 -23.99 -5.71 12.74
CA TYR A 318 -24.95 -6.67 12.19
C TYR A 318 -24.91 -6.69 10.65
N ARG A 319 -24.75 -5.53 10.01
CA ARG A 319 -24.56 -5.44 8.54
C ARG A 319 -23.14 -5.80 8.15
N CYS A 320 -22.16 -5.05 8.63
CA CYS A 320 -20.74 -5.27 8.37
C CYS A 320 -20.02 -5.53 9.71
N PRO A 321 -19.59 -6.78 10.01
CA PRO A 321 -18.93 -7.08 11.27
C PRO A 321 -17.78 -6.12 11.57
N LEU A 322 -17.62 -5.70 12.82
CA LEU A 322 -16.50 -4.84 13.24
C LEU A 322 -15.15 -5.45 12.85
N GLY A 323 -15.06 -6.79 12.82
CA GLY A 323 -13.85 -7.52 12.49
C GLY A 323 -13.54 -7.57 10.99
N SER A 324 -14.45 -7.14 10.12
CA SER A 324 -14.30 -7.21 8.66
C SER A 324 -13.07 -6.43 8.22
N HIS A 325 -12.36 -6.94 7.20
CA HIS A 325 -11.11 -6.36 6.72
C HIS A 325 -11.21 -4.84 6.47
N ILE A 326 -12.17 -4.40 5.66
CA ILE A 326 -12.30 -2.97 5.35
C ILE A 326 -12.72 -2.11 6.55
N ARG A 327 -13.40 -2.69 7.54
CA ARG A 327 -13.88 -1.99 8.75
C ARG A 327 -12.79 -1.89 9.80
N ARG A 328 -11.89 -2.88 9.87
CA ARG A 328 -10.65 -2.77 10.63
C ARG A 328 -9.70 -1.75 10.01
N MET A 329 -9.46 -1.85 8.70
CA MET A 329 -8.45 -0.99 8.04
C MET A 329 -8.92 0.46 7.83
N ASN A 330 -10.23 0.69 7.85
CA ASN A 330 -10.82 2.02 7.89
C ASN A 330 -12.16 1.93 8.63
N PRO A 331 -12.20 2.17 9.95
CA PRO A 331 -13.41 2.13 10.74
C PRO A 331 -14.34 3.31 10.49
N ARG A 332 -13.98 4.24 9.58
CA ARG A 332 -14.73 5.44 9.22
C ARG A 332 -15.12 6.23 10.48
N SER A 333 -16.40 6.54 10.67
CA SER A 333 -16.90 7.25 11.85
C SER A 333 -17.25 6.33 13.02
N SER A 334 -16.95 5.02 12.95
CA SER A 334 -17.16 4.12 14.09
C SER A 334 -16.32 4.55 15.29
N VAL A 335 -16.85 4.34 16.49
CA VAL A 335 -16.11 4.55 17.74
C VAL A 335 -14.98 3.53 17.85
N VAL A 336 -13.75 4.03 17.95
CA VAL A 336 -12.53 3.25 18.17
C VAL A 336 -11.70 3.91 19.27
N ALA A 337 -10.82 3.15 19.92
CA ALA A 337 -9.90 3.66 20.92
C ALA A 337 -9.15 4.90 20.40
N GLY A 338 -9.11 5.96 21.22
CA GLY A 338 -8.49 7.23 20.85
C GLY A 338 -9.26 8.09 19.83
N ASN A 339 -10.47 7.67 19.40
CA ASN A 339 -11.27 8.33 18.37
C ASN A 339 -10.45 8.63 17.10
N GLY A 340 -9.58 7.69 16.73
CA GLY A 340 -8.61 7.81 15.64
C GLY A 340 -9.07 7.30 14.28
N GLY A 341 -10.36 6.99 14.08
CA GLY A 341 -10.82 6.25 12.90
C GLY A 341 -10.44 6.85 11.55
N LEU A 342 -10.33 8.19 11.48
CA LEU A 342 -9.92 8.94 10.29
C LEU A 342 -8.46 9.41 10.30
N LYS A 343 -7.67 9.04 11.32
CA LYS A 343 -6.30 9.55 11.54
C LYS A 343 -5.19 8.64 11.02
N HIS A 344 -5.54 7.46 10.51
CA HIS A 344 -4.58 6.42 10.13
C HIS A 344 -4.75 6.01 8.66
N ARG A 345 -5.23 6.92 7.80
CA ARG A 345 -5.53 6.56 6.40
C ARG A 345 -4.22 6.35 5.65
N ILE A 346 -4.28 5.46 4.67
CA ILE A 346 -3.16 5.19 3.75
C ILE A 346 -3.65 5.28 2.31
N ILE A 347 -2.72 5.58 1.43
CA ILE A 347 -2.91 5.49 -0.01
C ILE A 347 -2.42 4.12 -0.48
N ARG A 348 -3.21 3.44 -1.32
CA ARG A 348 -2.84 2.11 -1.85
C ARG A 348 -2.62 2.17 -3.36
N ARG A 349 -1.51 1.61 -3.83
CA ARG A 349 -1.11 1.57 -5.26
C ARG A 349 -0.65 0.18 -5.71
N GLY A 350 -1.10 -0.86 -5.00
CA GLY A 350 -0.71 -2.23 -5.30
C GLY A 350 -1.39 -2.82 -6.53
N LEU A 351 -0.81 -3.90 -7.05
CA LEU A 351 -1.31 -4.64 -8.21
C LEU A 351 -1.06 -6.16 -8.03
N PRO A 352 -1.98 -7.05 -8.48
CA PRO A 352 -1.80 -8.49 -8.29
C PRO A 352 -0.63 -9.06 -9.10
N TYR A 353 0.10 -10.05 -8.57
CA TYR A 353 1.08 -10.84 -9.31
C TYR A 353 0.65 -12.31 -9.43
N GLY A 354 1.15 -12.99 -10.47
CA GLY A 354 0.74 -14.36 -10.80
C GLY A 354 -0.58 -14.43 -11.58
N PRO A 355 -0.88 -15.57 -12.22
CA PRO A 355 -2.11 -15.77 -12.97
C PRO A 355 -3.32 -15.84 -12.02
N ALA A 356 -4.51 -15.55 -12.56
CA ALA A 356 -5.77 -15.71 -11.83
C ALA A 356 -5.90 -17.13 -11.27
N TYR A 357 -6.39 -17.25 -10.04
CA TYR A 357 -6.66 -18.54 -9.41
C TYR A 357 -7.75 -19.31 -10.17
N ASP A 358 -7.46 -20.58 -10.50
CA ASP A 358 -8.42 -21.49 -11.11
C ASP A 358 -8.95 -22.49 -10.06
N PRO A 359 -10.22 -22.36 -9.62
CA PRO A 359 -10.78 -23.29 -8.65
C PRO A 359 -10.94 -24.72 -9.17
N ALA A 360 -10.88 -24.95 -10.49
CA ALA A 360 -10.89 -26.29 -11.07
C ALA A 360 -9.52 -26.99 -10.96
N ASN A 361 -8.45 -26.22 -10.75
CA ASN A 361 -7.09 -26.72 -10.55
C ASN A 361 -6.42 -25.99 -9.36
N PRO A 362 -6.91 -26.23 -8.13
CA PRO A 362 -6.54 -25.43 -6.95
C PRO A 362 -5.05 -25.54 -6.56
N ASP A 363 -4.41 -26.67 -6.85
CA ASP A 363 -3.03 -27.00 -6.47
C ASP A 363 -2.07 -26.93 -7.69
N ASP A 364 -2.19 -25.89 -8.51
CA ASP A 364 -1.34 -25.69 -9.68
C ASP A 364 0.14 -25.40 -9.36
N GLY A 365 0.49 -25.24 -8.09
CA GLY A 365 1.84 -24.94 -7.62
C GLY A 365 2.33 -23.53 -7.96
N ILE A 366 1.46 -22.64 -8.46
CA ILE A 366 1.82 -21.30 -8.89
C ILE A 366 1.59 -20.31 -7.75
N GLU A 367 2.66 -19.63 -7.33
CA GLU A 367 2.55 -18.52 -6.37
C GLU A 367 1.86 -17.32 -7.02
N ARG A 368 0.87 -16.77 -6.31
CA ARG A 368 0.09 -15.60 -6.72
C ARG A 368 -0.13 -14.70 -5.53
N GLY A 369 -0.38 -13.42 -5.76
CA GLY A 369 -0.55 -12.49 -4.66
C GLY A 369 -0.66 -11.03 -5.06
N LEU A 370 -0.23 -10.14 -4.18
CA LEU A 370 -0.26 -8.69 -4.36
C LEU A 370 1.15 -8.10 -4.18
N LEU A 371 1.59 -7.29 -5.16
CA LEU A 371 2.65 -6.31 -4.92
C LEU A 371 2.00 -5.08 -4.32
N GLY A 372 2.00 -4.98 -3.00
CA GLY A 372 1.36 -3.92 -2.22
C GLY A 372 2.27 -2.70 -2.08
N LEU A 373 1.70 -1.51 -2.29
CA LEU A 373 2.36 -0.24 -2.01
C LEU A 373 1.42 0.62 -1.16
N PHE A 374 1.84 0.89 0.08
CA PHE A 374 1.06 1.57 1.11
C PHE A 374 1.77 2.88 1.50
N ILE A 375 1.19 4.01 1.15
CA ILE A 375 1.83 5.34 1.20
C ILE A 375 1.21 6.18 2.31
N GLY A 376 2.06 6.87 3.06
CA GLY A 376 1.73 7.78 4.15
C GLY A 376 2.95 8.59 4.59
N VAL A 377 2.74 9.72 5.24
CA VAL A 377 3.84 10.56 5.76
C VAL A 377 4.53 9.94 6.99
N SER A 378 3.86 9.03 7.69
CA SER A 378 4.36 8.33 8.88
C SER A 378 4.10 6.84 8.76
N LEU A 379 5.17 6.06 8.59
CA LEU A 379 5.07 4.59 8.57
C LEU A 379 4.52 4.08 9.90
N LYS A 380 4.97 4.67 11.02
CA LYS A 380 4.55 4.31 12.37
C LYS A 380 3.06 4.58 12.61
N ASP A 381 2.60 5.79 12.31
CA ASP A 381 1.23 6.21 12.65
C ASP A 381 0.21 5.76 11.61
N GLN A 382 0.64 5.27 10.45
CA GLN A 382 -0.26 4.79 9.40
C GLN A 382 -0.07 3.30 9.16
N PHE A 383 0.90 2.89 8.35
CA PHE A 383 1.05 1.48 7.94
C PHE A 383 1.27 0.53 9.13
N GLU A 384 2.24 0.82 10.00
CA GLU A 384 2.53 -0.04 11.16
C GLU A 384 1.38 -0.03 12.16
N PHE A 385 0.71 1.11 12.36
CA PHE A 385 -0.45 1.17 13.24
C PHE A 385 -1.60 0.30 12.73
N LEU A 386 -1.94 0.40 11.45
CA LEU A 386 -2.95 -0.44 10.81
C LEU A 386 -2.62 -1.93 10.95
N MET A 387 -1.37 -2.32 10.72
CA MET A 387 -0.97 -3.72 10.82
C MET A 387 -0.88 -4.21 12.27
N SER A 388 -0.19 -3.48 13.14
CA SER A 388 0.11 -3.92 14.51
C SER A 388 -1.08 -3.82 15.45
N ASP A 389 -1.94 -2.80 15.27
CA ASP A 389 -3.06 -2.53 16.18
C ASP A 389 -4.39 -2.96 15.59
N TRP A 390 -4.76 -2.46 14.40
CA TRP A 390 -6.10 -2.73 13.86
C TRP A 390 -6.23 -4.08 13.15
N SER A 391 -5.15 -4.56 12.51
CA SER A 391 -5.14 -5.88 11.88
C SER A 391 -4.88 -6.97 12.89
N ASN A 392 -3.86 -6.82 13.72
CA ASN A 392 -3.38 -7.90 14.60
C ASN A 392 -3.90 -7.87 16.03
N LYS A 393 -4.75 -6.90 16.42
CA LYS A 393 -5.41 -6.86 17.74
C LYS A 393 -6.89 -6.50 17.61
N GLY A 394 -7.67 -6.82 18.64
CA GLY A 394 -9.08 -6.43 18.76
C GLY A 394 -9.34 -5.36 19.81
N SER A 395 -8.33 -4.92 20.57
CA SER A 395 -8.50 -3.99 21.69
C SER A 395 -8.99 -2.59 21.30
N PHE A 396 -8.89 -2.22 20.02
CA PHE A 396 -9.26 -0.90 19.53
C PHE A 396 -10.78 -0.70 19.36
N ALA A 397 -11.57 -1.76 19.30
CA ALA A 397 -13.02 -1.66 19.15
C ALA A 397 -13.79 -2.68 20.03
N PRO A 398 -14.91 -2.28 20.64
CA PRO A 398 -15.68 -3.15 21.52
C PRO A 398 -16.22 -4.37 20.76
N GLY A 399 -16.09 -5.56 21.35
CA GLY A 399 -16.63 -6.80 20.79
C GLY A 399 -15.68 -7.60 19.91
N LEU A 400 -14.53 -7.06 19.50
CA LEU A 400 -13.52 -7.81 18.72
C LEU A 400 -12.73 -8.83 19.54
N ARG A 401 -12.65 -8.67 20.87
CA ARG A 401 -11.90 -9.57 21.76
C ARG A 401 -10.44 -9.71 21.30
N ASN A 402 -9.93 -10.95 21.21
CA ASN A 402 -8.59 -11.30 20.72
C ASN A 402 -8.57 -11.63 19.21
N THR A 403 -9.67 -11.38 18.48
CA THR A 403 -9.71 -11.65 17.03
C THR A 403 -8.79 -10.69 16.27
N LYS A 404 -8.33 -11.16 15.11
CA LYS A 404 -7.51 -10.41 14.16
C LYS A 404 -8.29 -10.20 12.87
N ASP A 405 -7.73 -9.43 11.96
CA ASP A 405 -8.21 -9.30 10.60
C ASP A 405 -8.27 -10.69 9.93
N PRO A 406 -9.41 -11.08 9.33
CA PRO A 406 -9.56 -12.42 8.78
C PRO A 406 -8.88 -12.63 7.44
N VAL A 407 -8.44 -11.55 6.77
CA VAL A 407 -7.81 -11.61 5.45
C VAL A 407 -6.30 -11.50 5.58
N ILE A 408 -5.81 -10.46 6.27
CA ILE A 408 -4.37 -10.13 6.34
C ILE A 408 -3.77 -10.26 7.74
N GLY A 409 -4.58 -10.57 8.75
CA GLY A 409 -4.12 -10.71 10.12
C GLY A 409 -3.24 -11.95 10.32
N ASN A 410 -2.36 -11.88 11.30
CA ASN A 410 -1.50 -12.99 11.71
C ASN A 410 -2.32 -14.06 12.45
N ASN A 411 -3.05 -14.89 11.70
CA ASN A 411 -3.86 -16.00 12.22
C ASN A 411 -3.09 -17.32 12.28
N SER A 412 -1.76 -17.28 12.47
CA SER A 412 -0.92 -18.49 12.54
C SER A 412 -1.06 -19.29 13.84
N ALA A 413 -1.68 -18.72 14.88
CA ALA A 413 -1.92 -19.41 16.14
C ALA A 413 -3.16 -20.29 16.07
N SER A 414 -3.12 -21.47 16.69
CA SER A 414 -4.29 -22.36 16.80
C SER A 414 -5.45 -21.67 17.52
N GLY A 415 -6.67 -21.86 17.00
CA GLY A 415 -7.88 -21.31 17.61
C GLY A 415 -8.15 -19.84 17.26
N ALA A 416 -7.55 -19.31 16.19
CA ALA A 416 -7.98 -18.04 15.62
C ALA A 416 -9.45 -18.13 15.15
N THR A 417 -10.22 -17.08 15.45
CA THR A 417 -11.65 -17.02 15.14
C THR A 417 -12.06 -15.69 14.54
N PHE A 418 -13.21 -15.70 13.87
CA PHE A 418 -13.91 -14.52 13.39
C PHE A 418 -15.35 -14.50 13.91
N LEU A 419 -15.84 -13.33 14.34
CA LEU A 419 -17.15 -13.20 14.95
C LEU A 419 -18.12 -12.50 14.00
N VAL A 420 -19.26 -13.14 13.72
CA VAL A 420 -20.37 -12.59 12.92
C VAL A 420 -21.54 -12.24 13.86
N PRO A 421 -21.76 -10.96 14.18
CA PRO A 421 -22.92 -10.53 14.97
C PRO A 421 -24.24 -10.79 14.23
N MET A 422 -25.27 -11.20 14.97
CA MET A 422 -26.62 -11.47 14.44
C MET A 422 -27.67 -10.70 15.27
N GLU A 423 -28.58 -9.97 14.64
CA GLU A 423 -29.55 -9.07 15.32
C GLU A 423 -30.41 -9.76 16.39
N ASN A 424 -30.79 -11.02 16.14
CA ASN A 424 -31.70 -11.78 17.00
C ASN A 424 -30.99 -12.86 17.84
N GLN A 425 -29.67 -12.77 18.01
CA GLN A 425 -28.90 -13.72 18.81
C GLN A 425 -28.08 -13.00 19.88
N LYS A 426 -28.04 -13.59 21.08
CA LYS A 426 -27.25 -13.06 22.20
C LYS A 426 -25.74 -13.20 21.98
N HIS A 427 -25.34 -14.21 21.23
CA HIS A 427 -23.95 -14.53 20.93
C HIS A 427 -23.73 -14.46 19.41
N PRO A 428 -22.57 -13.96 18.96
CA PRO A 428 -22.23 -13.99 17.53
C PRO A 428 -22.03 -15.43 17.07
N VAL A 429 -22.24 -15.69 15.77
CA VAL A 429 -21.76 -16.91 15.13
C VAL A 429 -20.23 -16.82 15.08
N GLU A 430 -19.55 -17.81 15.62
CA GLU A 430 -18.09 -17.88 15.67
C GLU A 430 -17.58 -18.79 14.55
N LEU A 431 -16.81 -18.22 13.62
CA LEU A 431 -16.10 -18.97 12.60
C LEU A 431 -14.76 -19.41 13.18
N THR A 432 -14.54 -20.72 13.26
CA THR A 432 -13.30 -21.32 13.77
C THR A 432 -12.46 -21.90 12.64
N GLY A 433 -11.20 -22.23 12.92
CA GLY A 433 -10.28 -22.76 11.90
C GLY A 433 -9.69 -21.68 10.97
N LEU A 434 -9.82 -20.40 11.34
CA LEU A 434 -9.24 -19.30 10.60
C LEU A 434 -7.71 -19.45 10.59
N SER A 435 -7.12 -19.36 9.40
CA SER A 435 -5.69 -19.50 9.19
C SER A 435 -5.10 -18.20 8.61
N ARG A 436 -3.78 -18.13 8.49
CA ARG A 436 -3.13 -17.05 7.73
C ARG A 436 -3.24 -17.35 6.23
N PHE A 437 -4.04 -16.59 5.50
CA PHE A 437 -4.17 -16.73 4.04
C PHE A 437 -3.20 -15.85 3.26
N VAL A 438 -2.57 -14.88 3.91
CA VAL A 438 -1.61 -13.96 3.27
C VAL A 438 -0.25 -14.07 3.93
N THR A 439 0.75 -14.43 3.14
CA THR A 439 2.15 -14.59 3.59
C THR A 439 3.02 -13.49 3.00
N CYS A 440 3.78 -12.78 3.84
CA CYS A 440 4.74 -11.80 3.35
C CYS A 440 5.98 -12.51 2.81
N ARG A 441 6.33 -12.22 1.56
CA ARG A 441 7.50 -12.75 0.86
C ARG A 441 8.60 -11.70 0.68
N GLY A 442 8.45 -10.53 1.26
CA GLY A 442 9.40 -9.42 1.10
C GLY A 442 8.74 -8.10 1.43
N ALA A 443 9.49 -7.19 2.05
CA ALA A 443 9.03 -5.84 2.31
C ALA A 443 10.19 -4.84 2.27
N ALA A 444 9.86 -3.58 2.01
CA ALA A 444 10.80 -2.47 2.08
C ALA A 444 10.10 -1.22 2.58
N TYR A 445 10.77 -0.48 3.47
CA TYR A 445 10.36 0.87 3.83
C TYR A 445 11.15 1.85 2.98
N CYS A 446 10.43 2.64 2.20
CA CYS A 446 11.00 3.57 1.23
C CYS A 446 10.65 4.99 1.61
N PHE A 447 11.63 5.89 1.53
CA PHE A 447 11.39 7.31 1.35
C PHE A 447 11.08 7.56 -0.11
N LEU A 448 10.01 8.31 -0.37
CA LEU A 448 9.57 8.77 -1.68
C LEU A 448 10.01 10.24 -1.82
N PRO A 449 11.21 10.52 -2.36
CA PRO A 449 11.72 11.88 -2.50
C PRO A 449 10.90 12.70 -3.50
N SER A 450 10.85 14.02 -3.33
CA SER A 450 10.38 14.93 -4.37
C SER A 450 11.38 15.03 -5.53
N ALA A 451 10.97 15.63 -6.65
CA ALA A 451 11.86 15.97 -7.76
C ALA A 451 13.02 16.87 -7.28
N THR A 452 12.72 17.83 -6.41
CA THR A 452 13.73 18.69 -5.76
C THR A 452 14.70 17.90 -4.91
N ALA A 453 14.22 16.91 -4.13
CA ALA A 453 15.09 16.05 -3.33
C ALA A 453 16.01 15.19 -4.21
N LEU A 454 15.52 14.65 -5.31
CA LEU A 454 16.36 13.91 -6.27
C LEU A 454 17.44 14.80 -6.91
N ARG A 455 17.10 16.05 -7.27
CA ARG A 455 18.09 17.04 -7.76
C ARG A 455 19.11 17.43 -6.69
N TYR A 456 18.66 17.62 -5.44
CA TYR A 456 19.54 17.89 -4.31
C TYR A 456 20.54 16.74 -4.09
N ILE A 457 20.05 15.50 -4.07
CA ILE A 457 20.89 14.30 -3.97
C ILE A 457 21.88 14.28 -5.14
N SER A 458 21.43 14.49 -6.38
CA SER A 458 22.31 14.54 -7.56
C SER A 458 23.45 15.56 -7.46
N ALA A 459 23.27 16.63 -6.69
CA ALA A 459 24.22 17.73 -6.53
C ALA A 459 25.11 17.61 -5.28
N LEU A 460 25.03 16.50 -4.51
CA LEU A 460 25.91 16.30 -3.35
C LEU A 460 27.39 16.25 -3.77
N PRO A 461 28.29 16.88 -3.01
CA PRO A 461 29.71 16.86 -3.29
C PRO A 461 30.29 15.46 -3.06
N ASP A 462 31.34 15.11 -3.80
CA ASP A 462 32.08 13.88 -3.54
C ASP A 462 32.88 14.03 -2.25
N VAL A 463 32.43 13.32 -1.22
CA VAL A 463 33.20 13.13 -0.01
C VAL A 463 33.89 11.78 -0.15
N PRO A 464 35.23 11.71 -0.27
CA PRO A 464 35.91 10.43 -0.25
C PRO A 464 35.58 9.73 1.08
N LEU A 465 35.08 8.49 0.99
CA LEU A 465 34.86 7.65 2.15
C LEU A 465 36.22 7.45 2.85
N SER A 466 36.39 8.06 4.03
CA SER A 466 37.60 7.97 4.86
C SER A 466 37.70 6.65 5.59
#